data_AF-A0A5K0XCJ9-F1
#
_entry.id   AF-A0A5K0XCJ9-F1
#
_cell.length_a   1.000
_cell.length_b   1.000
_cell.length_c   1.000
_cell.angle_alpha   90.00
_cell.angle_beta   90.00
_cell.angle_gamma   90.00
#
_symmetry.space_group_name_H-M   'P 1'
#
loop_
_entity.id
_entity.type
_entity.pdbx_description
1 polymer ?
#
loop_
_entity_poly.entity_id
_entity_poly.type
_entity_poly.pdbx_seq_one_letter_code
_entity_poly.pdbx_strand_id
1 'polypeptide(L)'
;EKCGTAEGKYYFLVANAKFLLDEEEHFKEVLFERLRHLNERKKEHDFWLVVEPKFLDKFPSLTNRLLRPAVALVSTDPGWIS
;
A
#
# COMPACT_ATOMS: atom_id res chain seq x y z
N GLU A 1 2.22 -29.07 -15.05
CA GLU A 1 2.44 -27.63 -15.30
C GLU A 1 3.40 -27.06 -14.25
N LYS A 2 4.28 -26.10 -14.59
CA LYS A 2 5.06 -25.37 -13.56
C LYS A 2 4.24 -24.17 -13.12
N CYS A 3 3.54 -24.28 -11.99
CA CYS A 3 3.05 -23.11 -11.27
C CYS A 3 4.27 -22.40 -10.66
N GLY A 4 4.87 -21.49 -11.42
CA GLY A 4 5.93 -20.64 -10.90
C GLY A 4 5.30 -19.62 -9.96
N THR A 5 5.38 -19.85 -8.65
CA THR A 5 5.20 -18.76 -7.69
C THR A 5 6.36 -17.79 -7.87
N ALA A 6 6.13 -16.71 -8.61
CA ALA A 6 7.10 -15.62 -8.68
C ALA A 6 7.28 -15.06 -7.26
N GLU A 7 8.48 -15.21 -6.70
CA GLU A 7 8.84 -14.65 -5.40
C GLU A 7 8.94 -13.12 -5.51
N GLY A 8 7.84 -12.42 -5.27
CA GLY A 8 7.79 -10.96 -5.20
C GLY A 8 7.89 -10.45 -3.76
N LYS A 9 8.73 -9.44 -3.53
CA LYS A 9 8.74 -8.69 -2.27
C LYS A 9 7.72 -7.56 -2.35
N TYR A 10 6.95 -7.40 -1.28
CA TYR A 10 6.01 -6.29 -1.11
C TYR A 10 6.49 -5.40 0.03
N TYR A 11 6.32 -4.11 -0.16
CA TYR A 11 6.63 -3.05 0.79
C TYR A 11 5.32 -2.35 1.14
N PHE A 12 5.17 -1.93 2.40
CA PHE A 12 3.95 -1.27 2.82
C PHE A 12 4.16 -0.18 3.86
N LEU A 13 3.32 0.85 3.78
CA LEU A 13 3.06 1.81 4.86
C LEU A 13 1.69 1.47 5.46
N VAL A 14 1.53 1.64 6.78
CA VAL A 14 0.25 1.41 7.44
C VAL A 14 -0.11 2.59 8.34
N ALA A 15 -1.37 3.00 8.28
CA ALA A 15 -1.93 4.03 9.14
C ALA A 15 -3.40 3.73 9.46
N ASN A 16 -3.98 4.48 10.39
CA ASN A 16 -5.43 4.47 10.58
C ASN A 16 -6.14 5.09 9.37
N ALA A 17 -7.30 4.55 9.00
CA ALA A 17 -8.07 5.00 7.84
C ALA A 17 -8.46 6.47 7.91
N LYS A 18 -8.83 6.97 9.09
CA LYS A 18 -9.21 8.38 9.26
C LYS A 18 -8.01 9.28 8.95
N PHE A 19 -6.86 8.97 9.53
CA PHE A 19 -5.62 9.70 9.24
C PHE A 19 -5.25 9.67 7.75
N LEU A 20 -5.33 8.49 7.12
CA LEU A 20 -4.88 8.32 5.73
C LEU A 20 -5.86 8.86 4.69
N LEU A 21 -7.17 8.88 4.97
CA LEU A 21 -8.21 9.14 3.97
C LEU A 21 -9.01 10.45 4.18
N ASP A 22 -9.03 10.97 5.41
CA ASP A 22 -9.93 12.06 5.82
C ASP A 22 -9.20 13.41 5.89
N GLU A 23 -7.91 13.44 6.24
CA GLU A 23 -7.19 14.69 6.54
C GLU A 23 -6.24 15.18 5.43
N GLU A 24 -5.85 14.34 4.46
CA GLU A 24 -4.83 14.72 3.47
C GLU A 24 -5.33 14.66 2.01
N GLU A 25 -5.73 15.83 1.47
CA GLU A 25 -5.93 16.03 0.03
C GLU A 25 -4.66 15.68 -0.76
N HIS A 26 -3.49 16.01 -0.21
CA HIS A 26 -2.19 15.68 -0.78
C HIS A 26 -1.96 14.17 -0.99
N PHE A 27 -2.41 13.31 -0.08
CA PHE A 27 -2.22 11.87 -0.23
C PHE A 27 -3.02 11.33 -1.42
N LYS A 28 -4.27 11.79 -1.58
CA LYS A 28 -5.11 11.42 -2.74
C LYS A 28 -4.47 11.88 -4.04
N GLU A 29 -3.98 13.12 -4.08
CA GLU A 29 -3.27 13.66 -5.25
C GLU A 29 -2.04 12.81 -5.62
N VAL A 30 -1.21 12.43 -4.65
CA VAL A 30 -0.04 11.57 -4.89
C VAL A 30 -0.43 10.23 -5.51
N LEU A 31 -1.53 9.60 -5.05
CA LEU A 31 -2.02 8.34 -5.62
C LEU A 31 -2.53 8.50 -7.05
N PHE A 32 -3.28 9.58 -7.33
CA PHE A 32 -3.75 9.87 -8.68
C PHE A 32 -2.61 10.15 -9.64
N GLU A 33 -1.63 10.95 -9.21
CA GLU A 33 -0.43 11.25 -10.00
C GLU A 33 0.42 10.00 -10.23
N ARG A 34 0.56 9.11 -9.24
CA ARG A 34 1.23 7.81 -9.43
C ARG A 34 0.50 6.96 -10.47
N LEU A 35 -0.82 6.87 -10.40
CA LEU A 35 -1.61 6.12 -11.38
C LEU A 35 -1.45 6.69 -12.79
N ARG A 36 -1.53 8.02 -12.94
CA ARG A 36 -1.30 8.72 -14.20
C ARG A 36 0.10 8.45 -14.75
N HIS A 37 1.12 8.55 -13.90
CA HIS A 37 2.51 8.29 -14.26
C HIS A 37 2.75 6.87 -14.78
N LEU A 38 2.16 5.86 -14.13
CA LEU A 38 2.27 4.47 -14.58
C LEU A 38 1.59 4.30 -15.95
N ASN A 39 0.40 4.87 -16.14
CA ASN A 39 -0.34 4.80 -17.39
C ASN A 39 0.41 5.49 -18.54
N GLU A 40 0.91 6.71 -18.32
CA GLU A 40 1.67 7.49 -19.32
C GLU A 40 2.96 6.77 -19.74
N ARG A 41 3.60 6.06 -18.80
CA ARG A 41 4.82 5.30 -19.06
C ARG A 41 4.57 3.86 -19.51
N LYS A 42 3.31 3.45 -19.68
CA LYS A 42 2.91 2.06 -19.98
C LYS A 42 3.53 1.04 -19.01
N LYS A 43 3.67 1.42 -17.74
CA LYS A 43 4.12 0.54 -16.67
C LYS A 43 2.93 -0.21 -16.10
N GLU A 44 3.18 -1.44 -15.65
CA GLU A 44 2.17 -2.21 -14.93
C GLU A 44 1.82 -1.54 -13.61
N HIS A 45 0.56 -1.69 -13.20
CA HIS A 45 0.07 -1.18 -11.95
C HIS A 45 0.66 -1.99 -10.78
N ASP A 46 1.34 -1.31 -9.86
CA ASP A 46 2.21 -1.93 -8.86
C ASP A 46 1.91 -1.50 -7.41
N PHE A 47 0.76 -0.88 -7.15
CA PHE A 47 0.39 -0.45 -5.79
C PHE A 47 -1.10 -0.53 -5.48
N TRP A 48 -1.45 -0.74 -4.20
CA TRP A 48 -2.83 -0.89 -3.75
C TRP A 48 -3.06 -0.29 -2.36
N LEU A 49 -4.26 0.23 -2.12
CA LEU A 49 -4.76 0.49 -0.78
C LEU A 49 -5.53 -0.74 -0.27
N VAL A 50 -5.10 -1.28 0.87
CA VAL A 50 -5.71 -2.47 1.48
C VAL A 50 -6.29 -2.08 2.84
N VAL A 51 -7.60 -2.15 2.96
CA VAL A 51 -8.32 -1.90 4.23
C VAL A 51 -8.31 -3.19 5.06
N GLU A 52 -8.05 -3.05 6.36
CA GLU A 52 -7.91 -4.15 7.32
C GLU A 52 -7.04 -5.30 6.77
N PRO A 53 -5.77 -5.04 6.43
CA PRO A 53 -4.93 -6.05 5.80
C PRO A 53 -4.66 -7.21 6.76
N LYS A 54 -5.10 -8.42 6.39
CA LYS A 54 -4.90 -9.65 7.19
C LYS A 54 -3.43 -9.97 7.46
N PHE A 55 -2.51 -9.52 6.59
CA PHE A 55 -1.08 -9.76 6.82
C PHE A 55 -0.53 -9.00 8.04
N LEU A 56 -1.25 -7.98 8.54
CA LEU A 56 -0.87 -7.27 9.76
C LEU A 56 -0.91 -8.14 11.01
N ASP A 57 -1.64 -9.27 10.98
CA ASP A 57 -1.68 -10.24 12.09
C ASP A 57 -0.29 -10.83 12.39
N LYS A 58 0.63 -10.78 11.41
CA LYS A 58 2.03 -11.19 11.57
C LYS A 58 2.89 -10.13 12.30
N PHE A 59 2.35 -8.94 12.54
CA PHE A 59 3.04 -7.80 13.14
C PHE A 59 2.29 -7.26 14.38
N PRO A 60 2.12 -8.08 15.44
CA PRO A 60 1.30 -7.71 16.61
C PRO A 60 1.79 -6.45 17.34
N SER A 61 3.10 -6.21 17.39
CA SER A 61 3.68 -5.01 18.01
C SER A 61 3.32 -3.73 17.26
N LEU A 62 3.16 -3.81 15.93
CA LEU A 62 2.76 -2.70 15.07
C LEU A 62 1.25 -2.45 15.20
N THR A 63 0.44 -3.51 15.14
CA THR A 63 -1.03 -3.41 15.14
C THR A 63 -1.60 -2.97 16.48
N ASN A 64 -0.97 -3.34 17.61
CA ASN A 64 -1.43 -2.93 18.94
C ASN A 64 -1.38 -1.41 19.16
N ARG A 65 -0.57 -0.69 18.40
CA ARG A 65 -0.42 0.77 18.49
C ARG A 65 -1.26 1.51 17.46
N LEU A 66 -1.88 0.79 16.52
CA LEU A 66 -2.59 1.37 15.39
C LEU A 66 -4.08 1.50 15.70
N LEU A 67 -4.63 2.70 15.56
CA LEU A 67 -6.08 2.89 15.62
C LEU A 67 -6.73 2.17 14.42
N ARG A 68 -7.90 1.57 14.65
CA ARG A 68 -8.67 0.87 13.61
C ARG A 68 -9.81 1.76 13.05
N PRO A 69 -10.21 1.58 11.77
CA PRO A 69 -9.67 0.60 10.85
C PRO A 69 -8.27 0.97 10.34
N ALA A 70 -7.42 -0.03 10.11
CA ALA A 70 -6.10 0.09 9.53
C ALA A 70 -6.19 0.09 7.99
N VAL A 71 -5.39 0.91 7.34
CA VAL A 71 -5.22 0.89 5.88
C VAL A 71 -3.73 0.79 5.59
N ALA A 72 -3.36 -0.10 4.67
CA ALA A 72 -2.01 -0.21 4.17
C ALA A 72 -1.93 0.26 2.72
N LEU A 73 -0.96 1.12 2.42
CA LEU A 73 -0.49 1.34 1.05
C LEU A 73 0.60 0.29 0.77
N VAL A 74 0.34 -0.59 -0.19
CA VAL A 74 1.22 -1.71 -0.53
C VAL A 74 1.76 -1.50 -1.95
N SER A 75 3.05 -1.74 -2.17
CA SER A 75 3.66 -1.72 -3.51
C SER A 75 4.79 -2.73 -3.65
N THR A 76 5.11 -3.12 -4.88
CA THR A 76 6.33 -3.88 -5.21
C THR A 76 7.55 -2.98 -5.45
N ASP A 77 7.37 -1.65 -5.47
CA ASP A 77 8.44 -0.66 -5.65
C ASP A 77 8.95 -0.16 -4.27
N PRO A 78 10.10 -0.65 -3.76
CA PRO A 78 10.63 -0.18 -2.49
C PRO A 78 11.03 1.29 -2.51
N GLY A 79 11.44 1.82 -3.67
CA GLY A 79 11.90 3.20 -3.78
C GLY A 79 10.76 4.21 -3.62
N TRP A 80 9.51 3.78 -3.86
CA TRP A 80 8.34 4.61 -3.65
C TRP A 80 7.80 4.54 -2.21
N ILE A 81 8.03 3.43 -1.51
CA ILE A 81 7.53 3.20 -0.15
C ILE A 81 8.53 3.64 0.93
N SER A 82 9.83 3.68 0.62
CA SER A 82 10.92 3.96 1.58
C SER A 82 11.12 5.44 1.90
#